data_AF-A0A7J4IWX0-F1
#
_entry.id   AF-A0A7J4IWX0-F1
#
_cell.length_a   1.000
_cell.length_b   1.000
_cell.length_c   1.000
_cell.angle_alpha   90.00
_cell.angle_beta   90.00
_cell.angle_gamma   90.00
#
_symmetry.space_group_name_H-M   'P 1'
#
loop_
_entity.id
_entity.type
_entity.pdbx_description
1 polymer ?
#
loop_
_entity_poly.entity_id
_entity_poly.type
_entity_poly.pdbx_seq_one_letter_code
_entity_poly.pdbx_strand_id
1 'polypeptide(L)'
;LEEYVFRWFVTTKSIIIFGNNNAGIIFSASLFTLHHAIALHLFGFLWWQTAIASFGLLSAAAIWSWLYIRYRSIWVCWLSHAICDVAVFGIGYTILF
;
A
#
# COMPACT_ATOMS: atom_id res chain seq x y z
N LEU A 1 4.35 10.74 -2.90
CA LEU A 1 3.61 10.65 -4.18
C LEU A 1 2.59 9.51 -4.15
N GLU A 2 2.97 8.33 -3.66
CA GLU A 2 2.11 7.13 -3.65
C GLU A 2 0.74 7.34 -2.97
N GLU A 3 0.69 8.00 -1.80
CA GLU A 3 -0.58 8.23 -1.12
C GLU A 3 -1.54 9.14 -1.92
N TYR A 4 -1.02 10.08 -2.72
CA TYR A 4 -1.86 10.87 -3.64
C TYR A 4 -2.42 9.99 -4.77
N VAL A 5 -1.64 9.05 -5.27
CA VAL A 5 -2.10 8.12 -6.31
C VAL A 5 -3.10 7.14 -5.73
N PHE A 6 -2.76 6.40 -4.69
CA PHE A 6 -3.57 5.28 -4.24
C PHE A 6 -4.73 5.71 -3.32
N ARG A 7 -4.52 6.65 -2.39
CA ARG A 7 -5.58 7.08 -1.47
C ARG A 7 -6.41 8.20 -2.06
N TRP A 8 -5.77 9.28 -2.51
CA TRP A 8 -6.53 10.42 -3.02
C TRP A 8 -7.18 10.11 -4.37
N PHE A 9 -6.47 9.50 -5.33
CA PHE A 9 -7.02 9.22 -6.65
C PHE A 9 -7.70 7.85 -6.76
N VAL A 10 -6.96 6.74 -6.72
CA VAL A 10 -7.49 5.39 -7.00
C VAL A 10 -8.63 5.04 -6.05
N THR A 11 -8.44 5.17 -4.73
CA THR A 11 -9.50 4.85 -3.75
C THR A 11 -10.76 5.68 -4.02
N THR A 12 -10.66 7.01 -4.15
CA THR A 12 -11.87 7.85 -4.32
C THR A 12 -12.58 7.60 -5.64
N LYS A 13 -11.83 7.41 -6.74
CA LYS A 13 -12.42 7.10 -8.05
C LYS A 13 -13.06 5.73 -8.06
N SER A 14 -12.43 4.73 -7.45
CA SER A 14 -13.02 3.40 -7.30
C SER A 14 -14.30 3.42 -6.47
N ILE A 15 -14.36 4.22 -5.40
CA ILE A 15 -15.61 4.39 -4.63
C ILE A 15 -16.73 4.95 -5.50
N ILE A 16 -16.43 5.93 -6.36
CA ILE A 16 -17.42 6.51 -7.28
C ILE A 16 -17.88 5.46 -8.30
N ILE A 17 -16.96 4.69 -8.87
CA ILE A 17 -17.26 3.65 -9.88
C ILE A 17 -18.08 2.51 -9.29
N PHE A 18 -17.73 2.04 -8.09
CA PHE A 18 -18.40 0.90 -7.46
C PHE A 18 -19.61 1.29 -6.61
N GLY A 19 -19.80 2.59 -6.32
CA GLY A 19 -20.84 3.08 -5.41
C GLY A 19 -20.71 2.59 -3.97
N ASN A 20 -19.55 2.05 -3.57
CA ASN A 20 -19.33 1.41 -2.28
C ASN A 20 -17.92 1.67 -1.74
N ASN A 21 -17.84 2.18 -0.51
CA ASN A 21 -16.57 2.47 0.17
C ASN A 21 -15.67 1.24 0.30
N ASN A 22 -16.23 0.12 0.75
CA ASN A 22 -15.47 -1.12 0.99
C ASN A 22 -14.93 -1.68 -0.32
N ALA A 23 -15.75 -1.68 -1.38
CA ALA A 23 -15.31 -2.12 -2.70
C ALA A 23 -14.16 -1.26 -3.24
N GLY A 24 -14.26 0.07 -3.09
CA GLY A 24 -13.19 0.99 -3.49
C GLY A 24 -11.90 0.82 -2.69
N ILE A 25 -12.00 0.59 -1.38
CA ILE A 25 -10.84 0.28 -0.51
C ILE A 25 -10.18 -1.02 -0.95
N ILE A 26 -10.94 -2.10 -1.08
CA ILE A 26 -10.42 -3.42 -1.46
C ILE A 26 -9.73 -3.33 -2.81
N PHE A 27 -10.36 -2.68 -3.80
CA PHE A 27 -9.77 -2.53 -5.12
C PHE A 27 -8.47 -1.72 -5.10
N SER A 28 -8.44 -0.59 -4.38
CA SER A 28 -7.22 0.23 -4.26
C SER A 28 -6.10 -0.51 -3.54
N ALA A 29 -6.42 -1.23 -2.46
CA ALA A 29 -5.46 -2.03 -1.71
C ALA A 29 -4.87 -3.17 -2.56
N SER A 30 -5.72 -3.84 -3.35
CA SER A 30 -5.27 -4.88 -4.28
C SER A 30 -4.35 -4.32 -5.37
N LEU A 31 -4.66 -3.17 -5.97
CA LEU A 31 -3.79 -2.54 -6.98
C LEU A 31 -2.45 -2.09 -6.40
N PHE A 32 -2.46 -1.51 -5.18
CA PHE A 32 -1.23 -1.14 -4.48
C PHE A 32 -0.34 -2.35 -4.22
N THR A 33 -0.95 -3.44 -3.74
CA THR A 33 -0.25 -4.69 -3.48
C THR A 33 0.28 -5.32 -4.76
N LEU A 34 -0.51 -5.33 -5.83
CA LEU A 34 -0.10 -5.86 -7.14
C LEU A 34 1.11 -5.09 -7.70
N HIS A 35 1.07 -3.76 -7.62
CA HIS A 35 2.19 -2.90 -8.03
C HIS A 35 3.50 -3.30 -7.33
N HIS A 36 3.44 -3.52 -6.01
CA HIS A 36 4.59 -3.93 -5.21
C HIS A 36 4.99 -5.39 -5.43
N ALA A 37 4.02 -6.30 -5.61
CA ALA A 37 4.31 -7.70 -5.89
C ALA A 37 5.09 -7.85 -7.20
N ILE A 38 4.76 -7.04 -8.22
CA ILE A 38 5.52 -6.96 -9.47
C ILE A 38 6.93 -6.44 -9.21
N ALA A 39 7.08 -5.36 -8.44
CA ALA A 39 8.40 -4.83 -8.09
C ALA A 39 9.26 -5.89 -7.37
N LEU A 40 8.74 -6.52 -6.31
CA LEU A 40 9.44 -7.57 -5.55
C LEU A 40 9.84 -8.76 -6.43
N HIS A 41 8.97 -9.19 -7.34
CA HIS A 41 9.30 -10.23 -8.29
C HIS A 41 10.46 -9.84 -9.21
N LEU A 42 10.45 -8.60 -9.75
CA LEU A 42 11.52 -8.08 -10.60
C LEU A 42 12.84 -7.88 -9.84
N PHE A 43 12.79 -7.60 -8.54
CA PHE A 43 13.96 -7.53 -7.66
C PHE A 43 14.46 -8.91 -7.19
N GLY A 44 13.87 -10.01 -7.65
CA GLY A 44 14.37 -11.37 -7.41
C GLY A 44 13.95 -11.97 -6.07
N PHE A 45 12.93 -11.44 -5.41
CA PHE A 45 12.40 -12.04 -4.18
C PHE A 45 11.78 -13.42 -4.46
N LEU A 46 11.97 -14.34 -3.52
CA LEU A 46 11.36 -15.67 -3.58
C LEU A 46 9.84 -15.55 -3.42
N TRP A 47 9.09 -16.48 -4.03
CA TRP A 47 7.62 -16.45 -4.05
C TRP A 47 6.99 -16.37 -2.65
N TRP A 48 7.57 -17.05 -1.65
CA TRP A 48 7.06 -17.03 -0.28
C TRP A 48 7.34 -15.69 0.42
N GLN A 49 8.46 -15.03 0.11
CA GLN A 49 8.78 -13.69 0.62
C GLN A 49 7.81 -12.66 0.05
N THR A 50 7.54 -12.73 -1.26
CA THR A 50 6.55 -11.89 -1.93
C THR A 50 5.15 -12.12 -1.37
N ALA A 51 4.77 -13.36 -1.03
CA ALA A 51 3.48 -13.66 -0.44
C ALA A 51 3.32 -13.01 0.96
N ILE A 52 4.33 -13.14 1.83
CA ILE A 52 4.32 -12.52 3.16
C ILE A 52 4.30 -10.99 3.06
N ALA A 53 5.16 -10.42 2.20
CA ALA A 53 5.19 -8.98 1.97
C ALA A 53 3.85 -8.46 1.42
N SER A 54 3.24 -9.18 0.48
CA SER A 54 1.93 -8.84 -0.09
C SER A 54 0.82 -8.85 0.94
N PHE A 55 0.83 -9.79 1.90
CA PHE A 55 -0.14 -9.79 2.99
C PHE A 55 -0.02 -8.55 3.88
N GLY A 56 1.21 -8.15 4.21
CA GLY A 56 1.49 -6.91 4.95
C GLY A 56 1.04 -5.67 4.18
N LEU A 57 1.43 -5.57 2.91
CA LEU A 57 1.09 -4.46 2.01
C LEU A 57 -0.42 -4.33 1.81
N LEU A 58 -1.13 -5.44 1.61
CA LEU A 58 -2.59 -5.44 1.44
C LEU A 58 -3.29 -4.92 2.69
N SER A 59 -2.86 -5.39 3.87
CA SER A 59 -3.40 -4.96 5.16
C SER A 59 -3.15 -3.48 5.40
N ALA A 60 -1.91 -3.01 5.21
CA ALA A 60 -1.54 -1.60 5.37
C ALA A 60 -2.30 -0.71 4.38
N ALA A 61 -2.37 -1.09 3.11
CA ALA A 61 -3.07 -0.32 2.08
C ALA A 61 -4.58 -0.22 2.35
N ALA A 62 -5.20 -1.29 2.85
CA ALA A 62 -6.61 -1.26 3.25
C ALA A 62 -6.83 -0.31 4.45
N ILE A 63 -5.98 -0.40 5.48
CA ILE A 63 -6.05 0.46 6.68
C ILE A 63 -5.84 1.93 6.29
N TRP A 64 -4.82 2.25 5.49
CA TRP A 64 -4.56 3.62 5.04
C TRP A 64 -5.71 4.16 4.18
N SER A 65 -6.29 3.34 3.29
CA SER A 65 -7.45 3.76 2.50
C SER A 65 -8.66 4.06 3.37
N TRP A 66 -8.92 3.22 4.38
CA TRP A 66 -9.97 3.44 5.36
C TRP A 66 -9.75 4.72 6.18
N LEU A 67 -8.52 4.92 6.70
CA LEU A 67 -8.14 6.13 7.43
C LEU A 67 -8.30 7.39 6.57
N TYR A 68 -7.87 7.32 5.30
CA TYR A 68 -8.03 8.42 4.36
C TYR A 68 -9.50 8.77 4.13
N ILE A 69 -10.38 7.79 3.95
CA ILE A 69 -11.82 8.06 3.78
C ILE A 69 -12.42 8.65 5.05
N ARG A 70 -12.02 8.13 6.22
CA ARG A 70 -12.54 8.54 7.53
C ARG A 70 -12.13 9.96 7.92
N TYR A 71 -10.86 10.31 7.70
CA TYR A 71 -10.26 11.55 8.20
C TYR A 71 -9.92 12.57 7.11
N ARG A 72 -9.98 12.18 5.83
CA ARG A 72 -9.63 13.00 4.66
C ARG A 72 -8.25 13.65 4.75
N SER A 73 -7.34 13.01 5.48
CA SER A 73 -5.97 13.47 5.68
C SER A 73 -4.99 12.50 5.04
N ILE A 74 -4.15 13.03 4.14
CA ILE A 74 -3.06 12.28 3.53
C ILE A 74 -1.88 12.17 4.50
N TRP A 75 -1.70 13.14 5.40
CA TRP A 75 -0.53 13.26 6.27
C TRP A 75 -0.34 12.05 7.19
N VAL A 76 -1.43 11.55 7.79
CA VAL A 76 -1.35 10.39 8.70
C VAL A 76 -0.92 9.13 7.95
N CYS A 77 -1.50 8.89 6.78
CA CYS A 77 -1.14 7.75 5.94
C CYS A 77 0.29 7.88 5.43
N TRP A 78 0.67 9.08 4.96
CA TRP A 78 2.01 9.36 4.44
C TRP A 78 3.09 9.22 5.51
N LEU A 79 2.87 9.73 6.72
CA LEU A 79 3.85 9.59 7.80
C LEU A 79 4.01 8.13 8.23
N SER A 80 2.90 7.39 8.37
CA SER A 80 2.94 5.95 8.64
C SER A 80 3.69 5.19 7.56
N HIS A 81 3.44 5.50 6.29
CA HIS A 81 4.12 4.91 5.15
C HIS A 81 5.62 5.20 5.20
N ALA A 82 6.03 6.46 5.36
CA ALA A 82 7.43 6.84 5.41
C ALA A 82 8.21 6.11 6.53
N ILE A 83 7.58 5.86 7.69
CA ILE A 83 8.18 5.05 8.76
C ILE A 83 8.38 3.60 8.32
N CYS A 84 7.40 3.01 7.64
CA CYS A 84 7.52 1.66 7.07
C CYS A 84 8.66 1.59 6.05
N ASP A 85 8.81 2.58 5.18
CA ASP A 85 9.89 2.64 4.19
C ASP A 85 11.25 2.65 4.88
N VAL A 86 11.44 3.55 5.85
CA VAL A 86 12.69 3.61 6.62
C VAL A 86 13.01 2.27 7.28
N ALA A 87 12.01 1.60 7.85
CA ALA A 87 12.20 0.29 8.47
C ALA A 87 12.60 -0.79 7.44
N VAL A 88 11.90 -0.88 6.31
CA VAL A 88 12.18 -1.89 5.27
C VAL A 88 13.55 -1.67 4.64
N PHE A 89 13.89 -0.42 4.26
CA PHE A 89 15.20 -0.11 3.70
C PHE A 89 16.32 -0.26 4.72
N GLY A 90 16.08 0.07 6.00
CA GLY A 90 17.03 -0.14 7.08
C GLY A 90 17.37 -1.61 7.29
N ILE A 91 16.35 -2.48 7.34
CA ILE A 91 16.55 -3.94 7.44
C ILE A 91 17.23 -4.48 6.17
N GLY A 92 16.84 -3.98 4.98
CA GLY A 92 17.49 -4.36 3.74
C GLY A 92 18.98 -4.01 3.73
N TYR A 93 19.34 -2.84 4.24
CA TYR A 93 20.74 -2.41 4.37
C TYR A 93 21.54 -3.32 5.30
N THR A 94 21.01 -3.67 6.48
CA THR A 94 21.71 -4.54 7.44
C THR A 94 21.85 -5.99 7.00
N ILE A 95 21.02 -6.46 6.07
CA ILE A 95 21.16 -7.79 5.47
C ILE A 95 22.27 -7.79 4.41
N LEU A 96 22.48 -6.68 3.72
CA LEU A 96 23.41 -6.58 2.59
C LEU A 96 24.84 -6.16 2.98
N PHE A 97 25.00 -5.42 4.08
CA PHE A 97 26.27 -4.84 4.53
C PHE A 97 26.53 -5.15 6.01
#